data_AF-A0A842PD76-F1
#
_entry.id   AF-A0A842PD76-F1
#
_cell.length_a   1.000
_cell.length_b   1.000
_cell.length_c   1.000
_cell.angle_alpha   90.00
_cell.angle_beta   90.00
_cell.angle_gamma   90.00
#
_symmetry.space_group_name_H-M   'P 1'
#
loop_
_entity.id
_entity.type
_entity.pdbx_description
1 polymer ?
#
loop_
_entity_poly.entity_id
_entity_poly.type
_entity_poly.pdbx_seq_one_letter_code
_entity_poly.pdbx_strand_id
1 'polypeptide(L)'
;MIPIDSEFARIGRGIRDDLRRERICKETLDAIVGIGKTPVRVSDIVAALGDKLLHRSVSHRVAMLEEAGLVRVKQVNKGRYGRWNEVYLVEGNGGDEV
;
A
#
# COMPACT_ATOMS: atom_id res chain seq x y z
N MET A 1 -10.13 22.71 37.54
CA MET A 1 -10.54 22.11 36.25
C MET A 1 -9.91 22.96 35.15
N ILE A 2 -8.82 22.50 34.56
CA ILE A 2 -8.14 23.16 33.44
C ILE A 2 -8.81 22.63 32.16
N PRO A 3 -9.24 23.48 31.20
CA PRO A 3 -9.79 22.99 29.95
C PRO A 3 -8.62 22.48 29.10
N ILE A 4 -8.43 21.17 29.05
CA ILE A 4 -7.54 20.52 28.07
C ILE A 4 -8.36 20.37 26.80
N ASP A 5 -8.55 21.47 26.07
CA ASP A 5 -9.29 21.46 24.82
C ASP A 5 -8.37 21.77 23.62
N SER A 6 -8.50 20.90 22.62
CA SER A 6 -8.14 21.05 21.19
C SER A 6 -6.79 20.55 20.63
N GLU A 7 -5.63 20.73 21.25
CA GLU A 7 -4.35 20.40 20.57
C GLU A 7 -3.92 18.93 20.70
N PHE A 8 -3.97 18.34 21.90
CA PHE A 8 -3.63 16.93 22.11
C PHE A 8 -4.56 15.96 21.35
N ALA A 9 -5.82 16.35 21.15
CA ALA A 9 -6.78 15.57 20.36
C ALA A 9 -6.53 15.66 18.84
N ARG A 10 -5.84 16.69 18.34
CA ARG A 10 -5.38 16.77 16.94
C ARG A 10 -4.13 15.93 16.74
N ILE A 11 -3.15 16.04 17.64
CA ILE A 11 -1.91 15.26 17.59
C ILE A 11 -2.22 13.77 17.75
N GLY A 12 -3.06 13.40 18.72
CA GLY A 12 -3.48 12.01 18.92
C GLY A 12 -4.32 11.42 17.78
N ARG A 13 -5.02 12.26 17.00
CA ARG A 13 -5.67 11.83 15.74
C ARG A 13 -4.64 11.65 14.62
N GLY A 14 -3.72 12.61 14.44
CA GLY A 14 -2.64 12.54 13.45
C GLY A 14 -1.78 11.28 13.60
N ILE A 15 -1.27 11.02 14.81
CA ILE A 15 -0.44 9.83 15.09
C ILE A 15 -1.25 8.53 14.87
N ARG A 16 -2.53 8.52 15.24
CA ARG A 16 -3.38 7.33 15.04
C ARG A 16 -3.68 7.10 13.56
N ASP A 17 -3.88 8.15 12.78
CA ASP A 17 -4.09 8.06 11.33
C ASP A 17 -2.80 7.63 10.63
N ASP A 18 -1.63 8.09 11.07
CA ASP A 18 -0.33 7.66 10.56
C ASP A 18 -0.03 6.19 10.88
N LEU A 19 -0.22 5.75 12.12
CA LEU A 19 -0.06 4.34 12.51
C LEU A 19 -1.07 3.43 11.80
N ARG A 20 -2.31 3.90 11.61
CA ARG A 20 -3.34 3.18 10.87
C ARG A 20 -2.97 3.07 9.40
N ARG A 21 -2.44 4.14 8.81
CA ARG A 21 -1.97 4.22 7.43
C ARG A 21 -0.77 3.33 7.20
N GLU A 22 0.19 3.33 8.11
CA GLU A 22 1.35 2.45 8.12
C GLU A 22 0.92 0.98 8.19
N ARG A 23 0.03 0.62 9.11
CA ARG A 23 -0.51 -0.75 9.22
C ARG A 23 -1.23 -1.19 7.94
N ILE A 24 -2.05 -0.30 7.37
CA ILE A 24 -2.78 -0.54 6.11
C ILE A 24 -1.81 -0.77 4.94
N CYS A 25 -0.74 0.02 4.86
CA CYS A 25 0.27 -0.13 3.82
C CYS A 25 1.07 -1.42 4.01
N LYS A 26 1.41 -1.77 5.26
CA LYS A 26 2.06 -3.02 5.62
C LYS A 26 1.24 -4.24 5.20
N GLU A 27 -0.05 -4.31 5.55
CA GLU A 27 -0.92 -5.42 5.13
C GLU A 27 -0.98 -5.55 3.59
N THR A 28 -0.93 -4.42 2.87
CA THR A 28 -0.93 -4.42 1.40
C THR A 28 0.40 -4.90 0.83
N LEU A 29 1.52 -4.52 1.44
CA LEU A 29 2.84 -4.99 1.07
C LEU A 29 2.99 -6.50 1.35
N ASP A 30 2.55 -6.97 2.51
CA ASP A 30 2.55 -8.39 2.89
C ASP A 30 1.72 -9.21 1.89
N ALA A 31 0.59 -8.68 1.43
CA ALA A 31 -0.21 -9.32 0.38
C ALA A 31 0.53 -9.40 -0.97
N ILE A 32 1.23 -8.33 -1.37
CA ILE A 32 2.04 -8.33 -2.60
C ILE A 32 3.17 -9.37 -2.51
N VAL A 33 3.88 -9.42 -1.37
CA VAL A 33 4.94 -10.39 -1.11
C VAL A 33 4.39 -11.82 -1.07
N GLY A 34 3.28 -12.04 -0.38
CA GLY A 34 2.63 -13.34 -0.23
C GLY A 34 2.10 -13.94 -1.54
N ILE A 35 1.81 -13.12 -2.55
CA ILE A 35 1.43 -13.59 -3.90
C ILE A 35 2.62 -14.28 -4.61
N GLY A 36 3.86 -13.90 -4.29
CA GLY A 36 5.07 -14.59 -4.77
C GLY A 36 5.28 -14.58 -6.30
N LYS A 37 4.66 -13.63 -7.01
CA LYS A 37 4.79 -13.46 -8.47
C LYS A 37 5.16 -12.03 -8.79
N THR A 38 5.97 -11.78 -9.81
CA THR A 38 6.24 -10.44 -10.33
C THR A 38 6.10 -10.45 -11.86
N PRO A 39 5.29 -9.55 -12.46
CA PRO A 39 4.47 -8.52 -11.84
C PRO A 39 3.20 -9.04 -11.14
N VAL A 40 2.80 -8.37 -10.06
CA VAL A 40 1.51 -8.56 -9.38
C VAL A 40 0.47 -7.62 -9.97
N ARG A 41 -0.76 -8.07 -10.23
CA ARG A 41 -1.85 -7.16 -10.61
C ARG A 41 -2.60 -6.65 -9.39
N VAL A 42 -3.12 -5.44 -9.47
CA VAL A 42 -3.97 -4.87 -8.40
C VAL A 42 -5.16 -5.78 -8.07
N SER A 43 -5.75 -6.45 -9.06
CA SER A 43 -6.81 -7.44 -8.86
C SER A 43 -6.39 -8.60 -7.96
N ASP A 44 -5.14 -9.06 -8.09
CA ASP A 44 -4.61 -10.18 -7.31
C ASP A 44 -4.35 -9.75 -5.86
N ILE A 45 -3.90 -8.50 -5.66
CA ILE A 45 -3.74 -7.89 -4.33
C ILE A 45 -5.09 -7.75 -3.63
N VAL A 46 -6.12 -7.29 -4.36
CA VAL A 46 -7.49 -7.21 -3.83
C VAL A 46 -7.98 -8.59 -3.41
N ALA A 47 -7.77 -9.61 -4.25
CA ALA A 47 -8.14 -10.99 -3.92
C ALA A 47 -7.41 -11.51 -2.67
N ALA A 48 -6.11 -11.19 -2.53
CA ALA A 48 -5.30 -11.61 -1.38
C ALA A 48 -5.69 -10.91 -0.06
N LEU A 49 -6.14 -9.65 -0.12
CA LEU A 49 -6.63 -8.90 1.05
C LEU A 49 -8.07 -9.28 1.44
N GLY A 50 -8.78 -10.04 0.60
CA GLY A 50 -10.17 -10.44 0.74
C GLY A 50 -11.16 -9.30 0.49
N ASP A 51 -12.47 -9.62 0.47
CA ASP A 51 -13.62 -8.69 0.27
C ASP A 51 -13.70 -7.52 1.28
N LYS A 52 -12.70 -7.37 2.15
CA LYS A 52 -12.62 -6.30 3.15
C LYS A 52 -12.26 -4.94 2.54
N LEU A 53 -11.81 -4.88 1.28
CA LEU A 53 -11.30 -3.65 0.66
C LEU A 53 -11.72 -3.45 -0.79
N LEU A 54 -12.19 -2.23 -1.10
CA LEU A 54 -12.52 -1.82 -2.46
C LEU A 54 -11.24 -1.69 -3.31
N HIS A 55 -11.35 -2.02 -4.60
CA HIS A 55 -10.26 -1.88 -5.57
C HIS A 55 -9.62 -0.47 -5.55
N ARG A 56 -10.44 0.58 -5.40
CA ARG A 56 -9.97 1.97 -5.29
C ARG A 56 -9.05 2.18 -4.07
N SER A 57 -9.35 1.54 -2.95
CA SER A 57 -8.54 1.63 -1.73
C SER A 57 -7.20 0.92 -1.91
N VAL A 58 -7.19 -0.24 -2.58
CA VAL A 58 -5.94 -0.96 -2.87
C VAL A 58 -5.06 -0.18 -3.85
N SER A 59 -5.63 0.40 -4.92
CA SER A 59 -4.87 1.25 -5.84
C SER A 59 -4.23 2.45 -5.15
N HIS A 60 -4.93 3.10 -4.21
CA HIS A 60 -4.38 4.21 -3.44
C HIS A 60 -3.23 3.76 -2.52
N ARG A 61 -3.36 2.61 -1.86
CA ARG A 61 -2.30 2.04 -1.01
C ARG A 61 -1.07 1.65 -1.82
N VAL A 62 -1.26 1.08 -3.01
CA VAL A 62 -0.17 0.76 -3.94
C VAL A 62 0.56 2.02 -4.38
N ALA A 63 -0.15 3.11 -4.68
CA ALA A 63 0.49 4.39 -4.99
C ALA A 63 1.34 4.92 -3.82
N MET A 64 0.86 4.78 -2.59
CA MET A 64 1.65 5.14 -1.41
C MET A 64 2.92 4.30 -1.24
N LEU A 65 2.85 3.00 -1.52
CA LEU A 65 4.02 2.11 -1.49
C LEU A 65 5.02 2.47 -2.61
N GLU A 66 4.51 2.96 -3.75
CA GLU A 66 5.34 3.44 -4.86
C GLU A 66 6.04 4.75 -4.50
N GLU A 67 5.33 5.71 -3.90
CA GLU A 67 5.92 6.95 -3.38
C GLU A 67 6.99 6.68 -2.32
N ALA A 68 6.80 5.64 -1.50
CA ALA A 68 7.79 5.18 -0.52
C ALA A 68 8.98 4.41 -1.14
N GLY A 69 8.96 4.14 -2.44
CA GLY A 69 10.03 3.41 -3.15
C GLY A 69 10.07 1.91 -2.89
N LEU A 70 9.03 1.34 -2.27
CA LEU A 70 8.94 -0.09 -1.96
C LEU A 70 8.44 -0.93 -3.14
N VAL A 71 7.65 -0.30 -4.02
CA VAL A 71 7.14 -0.93 -5.24
C VAL A 71 7.30 0.01 -6.44
N ARG A 72 7.32 -0.55 -7.64
CA ARG A 72 7.19 0.20 -8.90
C ARG A 72 5.88 -0.18 -9.55
N VAL A 73 5.12 0.79 -10.04
CA VAL A 73 3.90 0.54 -10.79
C VAL A 73 4.14 0.84 -12.26
N LYS A 74 3.78 -0.11 -13.11
CA LYS A 74 3.76 0.07 -14.56
C LYS A 74 2.33 -0.05 -15.05
N GLN A 75 1.86 1.00 -15.73
CA GLN A 75 0.58 0.91 -16.42
C GLN A 75 0.76 0.16 -17.74
N VAL A 76 0.06 -0.96 -17.88
CA VAL A 76 0.03 -1.76 -19.11
C VAL A 76 -1.26 -1.47 -19.85
N ASN A 77 -1.14 -1.22 -21.14
CA ASN A 77 -2.27 -1.06 -22.06
C ASN A 77 -2.18 -2.15 -23.13
N LYS A 78 -3.09 -3.13 -23.09
CA LYS A 78 -3.18 -4.18 -24.12
C LYS A 78 -4.39 -3.96 -25.03
N GLY A 79 -4.54 -2.77 -25.60
CA GLY A 79 -5.53 -2.49 -26.65
C GLY A 79 -6.93 -2.98 -26.28
N ARG A 80 -7.43 -4.02 -26.97
CA ARG A 80 -8.76 -4.63 -26.74
C ARG A 80 -8.95 -5.22 -25.33
N TYR A 81 -7.87 -5.58 -24.63
CA TYR A 81 -7.92 -6.19 -23.28
C TYR A 81 -7.94 -5.16 -22.15
N GLY A 82 -7.98 -3.87 -22.48
CA GLY A 82 -8.04 -2.78 -21.51
C GLY A 82 -6.68 -2.43 -20.91
N ARG A 83 -6.75 -1.68 -19.80
CA ARG A 83 -5.61 -1.09 -19.12
C ARG A 83 -5.59 -1.56 -17.67
N TRP A 84 -4.45 -2.00 -17.18
CA TRP A 84 -4.25 -2.37 -15.79
C TRP A 84 -2.89 -1.91 -15.27
N ASN A 85 -2.75 -1.89 -13.95
CA ASN A 85 -1.50 -1.57 -13.27
C ASN A 85 -0.82 -2.86 -12.84
N GLU A 86 0.40 -3.05 -13.30
CA GLU A 86 1.33 -4.09 -12.86
C GLU A 86 2.23 -3.51 -11.78
N VAL A 87 2.28 -4.19 -10.64
CA VAL A 87 3.04 -3.80 -9.45
C VAL A 87 4.24 -4.73 -9.35
N TYR A 88 5.43 -4.14 -9.25
CA TYR A 88 6.70 -4.84 -9.08
C TYR A 88 7.22 -4.49 -7.70
N LEU A 89 7.61 -5.49 -6.92
CA LEU A 89 8.39 -5.25 -5.71
C LEU A 89 9.74 -4.66 -6.13
N VAL A 90 10.13 -3.55 -5.50
CA VAL A 90 11.51 -3.10 -5.58
C VAL A 90 12.27 -4.00 -4.63
N GLU A 91 13.13 -4.88 -5.14
CA GLU A 91 14.13 -5.51 -4.29
C GLU A 91 14.91 -4.38 -3.63
N GLY A 92 14.70 -4.20 -2.33
CA GLY A 92 15.50 -3.28 -1.56
C GLY A 92 16.96 -3.70 -1.73
N ASN A 93 17.83 -2.74 -1.96
CA ASN A 93 19.24 -2.86 -1.61
C ASN A 93 19.33 -3.04 -0.08
N GLY A 94 18.97 -4.22 0.44
CA GLY A 94 19.66 -4.80 1.58
C GLY A 94 20.91 -5.43 0.95
N GLY A 95 22.05 -4.75 0.95
CA GLY A 95 22.69 -4.47 2.21
C GLY A 95 23.02 -5.82 2.82
N ASP A 96 24.04 -6.45 2.25
CA ASP A 96 24.83 -7.48 2.91
C ASP A 96 25.16 -6.97 4.32
N GLU A 97 24.38 -7.41 5.31
CA GLU A 97 24.83 -7.40 6.69
C GLU A 97 25.43 -8.78 6.94
N VAL A 98 26.75 -8.80 6.83
CA VAL A 98 27.67 -9.68 7.57
C VAL A 98 27.23 -9.84 9.02
#